data_AF-A0A150RAJ6-F1
#
_entry.id   AF-A0A150RAJ6-F1
#
_cell.length_a   1.000
_cell.length_b   1.000
_cell.length_c   1.000
_cell.angle_alpha   90.00
_cell.angle_beta   90.00
_cell.angle_gamma   90.00
#
_symmetry.space_group_name_H-M   'P 1'
#
loop_
_entity.id
_entity.type
_entity.pdbx_description
1 polymer ?
#
loop_
_entity_poly.entity_id
_entity_poly.type
_entity_poly.pdbx_seq_one_letter_code
_entity_poly.pdbx_strand_id
1 'polypeptide(L)'
;MFVLCRNVVQARAALDAGASGVYLDFLEMVGLGAAARELIAAGAWVAVAPPRIRKPGEEKIDRYLLSLGPAAILVRSLGALLDAPAGAPRIGDFSLNVTNKLAAREVLSRGLAAFTPSFDLDAAQLVALLDSPFAPFAEVVVHHPMPLFHMEHCVIAAALSEGKDHRTCGRPCEEHALSLRDRAGMDHPLEADVGCRNTVFHAAPQSAAHLVPKLAKGGVRRFRIELVREDAEGARRVVEAYRRLLAGEVAPAEVARGLRVEGSYGVVRGSLRVLQA
;
A
#
# COMPACT_ATOMS: atom_id res chain seq x y z
N MET A 1 12.48 2.73 -6.24
CA MET A 1 11.29 3.24 -5.53
C MET A 1 10.07 2.75 -6.28
N PHE A 2 9.08 2.19 -5.57
CA PHE A 2 7.86 1.63 -6.16
C PHE A 2 6.63 2.45 -5.74
N VAL A 3 5.56 2.37 -6.52
CA VAL A 3 4.32 3.11 -6.23
C VAL A 3 3.13 2.19 -6.34
N LEU A 4 2.31 2.14 -5.31
CA LEU A 4 1.06 1.40 -5.30
C LEU A 4 -0.07 2.34 -5.76
N CYS A 5 -0.76 1.93 -6.82
CA CYS A 5 -1.71 2.73 -7.57
C CYS A 5 -3.09 2.03 -7.59
N ARG A 6 -4.15 2.82 -7.45
CA ARG A 6 -5.56 2.40 -7.45
C ARG A 6 -6.18 2.41 -8.85
N ASN A 7 -5.56 3.10 -9.79
CA ASN A 7 -6.03 3.22 -11.16
C ASN A 7 -4.86 3.41 -12.16
N VAL A 8 -5.15 3.31 -13.45
CA VAL A 8 -4.14 3.38 -14.52
C VAL A 8 -3.55 4.78 -14.66
N VAL A 9 -4.32 5.83 -14.35
CA VAL A 9 -3.87 7.23 -14.43
C VAL A 9 -2.72 7.46 -13.44
N GLN A 10 -2.89 7.01 -12.20
CA GLN A 10 -1.84 7.03 -11.17
C GLN A 10 -0.62 6.20 -11.61
N ALA A 11 -0.83 5.00 -12.15
CA ALA A 11 0.25 4.12 -12.56
C ALA A 11 1.11 4.73 -13.67
N ARG A 12 0.48 5.30 -14.71
CA ARG A 12 1.18 6.03 -15.78
C ARG A 12 1.93 7.24 -15.24
N ALA A 13 1.27 8.09 -14.45
CA ALA A 13 1.90 9.27 -13.86
C ALA A 13 3.10 8.92 -12.97
N ALA A 14 3.02 7.84 -12.21
CA ALA A 14 4.12 7.36 -11.38
C ALA A 14 5.32 6.90 -12.21
N LEU A 15 5.08 6.13 -13.27
CA LEU A 15 6.14 5.66 -14.18
C LEU A 15 6.79 6.83 -14.93
N ASP A 16 5.99 7.77 -15.45
CA ASP A 16 6.47 8.99 -16.13
C ASP A 16 7.35 9.85 -15.19
N ALA A 17 7.00 9.89 -13.91
CA ALA A 17 7.74 10.60 -12.86
C ALA A 17 9.03 9.87 -12.40
N GLY A 18 9.32 8.69 -12.97
CA GLY A 18 10.53 7.91 -12.72
C GLY A 18 10.41 6.89 -11.59
N ALA A 19 9.21 6.40 -11.28
CA ALA A 19 9.05 5.21 -10.43
C ALA A 19 9.76 4.00 -11.07
N SER A 20 10.41 3.18 -10.25
CA SER A 20 11.08 1.95 -10.72
C SER A 20 10.09 0.84 -11.08
N GLY A 21 8.83 0.99 -10.71
CA GLY A 21 7.75 0.04 -10.96
C GLY A 21 6.51 0.37 -10.14
N VAL A 22 5.40 -0.27 -10.48
CA VAL A 22 4.10 -0.01 -9.87
C VAL A 22 3.45 -1.28 -9.32
N TYR A 23 2.72 -1.16 -8.22
CA TYR A 23 1.76 -2.15 -7.76
C TYR A 23 0.36 -1.72 -8.18
N LEU A 24 -0.36 -2.57 -8.92
CA LEU A 24 -1.75 -2.34 -9.28
C LEU A 24 -2.64 -2.96 -8.19
N ASP A 25 -3.29 -2.11 -7.42
CA ASP A 25 -4.19 -2.47 -6.33
C ASP A 25 -5.54 -1.79 -6.58
N PHE A 26 -6.14 -2.14 -7.72
CA PHE A 26 -7.44 -1.63 -8.15
C PHE A 26 -8.50 -2.40 -7.37
N LEU A 27 -9.11 -1.73 -6.39
CA LEU A 27 -9.91 -2.39 -5.36
C LEU A 27 -11.12 -3.13 -5.95
N GLU A 28 -11.79 -2.55 -6.95
CA GLU A 28 -12.91 -3.16 -7.68
C GLU A 28 -12.46 -4.04 -8.86
N MET A 29 -11.15 -4.12 -9.14
CA MET A 29 -10.53 -4.84 -10.25
C MET A 29 -10.92 -4.37 -11.67
N VAL A 30 -11.81 -3.39 -11.79
CA VAL A 30 -12.25 -2.81 -13.07
C VAL A 30 -11.06 -2.19 -13.81
N GLY A 31 -10.82 -2.61 -15.05
CA GLY A 31 -9.72 -2.11 -15.87
C GLY A 31 -8.32 -2.62 -15.50
N LEU A 32 -8.15 -3.37 -14.39
CA LEU A 32 -6.85 -3.85 -13.90
C LEU A 32 -6.13 -4.68 -14.97
N GLY A 33 -6.83 -5.61 -15.63
CA GLY A 33 -6.22 -6.49 -16.63
C GLY A 33 -5.74 -5.74 -17.87
N ALA A 34 -6.47 -4.71 -18.30
CA ALA A 34 -6.08 -3.86 -19.42
C ALA A 34 -4.85 -3.02 -19.06
N ALA A 35 -4.87 -2.38 -17.87
CA ALA A 35 -3.75 -1.59 -17.37
C ALA A 35 -2.49 -2.45 -17.20
N ALA A 36 -2.59 -3.64 -16.60
CA ALA A 36 -1.46 -4.54 -16.44
C ALA A 36 -0.83 -4.92 -17.79
N ARG A 37 -1.63 -5.37 -18.75
CA ARG A 37 -1.13 -5.75 -20.08
C ARG A 37 -0.48 -4.60 -20.83
N GLU A 38 -1.10 -3.42 -20.79
CA GLU A 38 -0.55 -2.21 -21.40
C GLU A 38 0.83 -1.86 -20.81
N LEU A 39 0.91 -1.75 -19.49
CA LEU A 39 2.14 -1.34 -18.80
C LEU A 39 3.26 -2.38 -18.93
N ILE A 40 2.92 -3.67 -18.85
CA ILE A 40 3.89 -4.76 -19.06
C ILE A 40 4.40 -4.75 -20.52
N ALA A 41 3.51 -4.56 -21.51
CA ALA A 41 3.92 -4.47 -22.90
C ALA A 41 4.81 -3.25 -23.18
N ALA A 42 4.66 -2.17 -22.40
CA ALA A 42 5.56 -1.02 -22.41
C ALA A 42 6.90 -1.27 -21.66
N GLY A 43 7.13 -2.47 -21.13
CA GLY A 43 8.37 -2.85 -20.44
C GLY A 43 8.43 -2.40 -18.97
N ALA A 44 7.32 -1.93 -18.39
CA ALA A 44 7.30 -1.51 -16.99
C ALA A 44 7.37 -2.71 -16.03
N TRP A 45 8.02 -2.52 -14.87
CA TRP A 45 7.89 -3.46 -13.77
C TRP A 45 6.53 -3.30 -13.11
N VAL A 46 5.66 -4.30 -13.27
CA VAL A 46 4.28 -4.28 -12.76
C VAL A 46 4.09 -5.43 -11.78
N ALA A 47 3.70 -5.09 -10.55
CA ALA A 47 3.22 -6.03 -9.57
C ALA A 47 1.71 -5.85 -9.36
N VAL A 48 1.06 -6.87 -8.81
CA VAL A 48 -0.39 -6.88 -8.55
C VAL A 48 -0.67 -7.14 -7.09
N ALA A 49 -1.71 -6.50 -6.56
CA ALA A 49 -2.17 -6.72 -5.20
C ALA A 49 -3.57 -7.35 -5.21
N PRO A 50 -3.77 -8.49 -4.53
CA PRO A 50 -5.10 -9.04 -4.30
C PRO A 50 -5.85 -8.18 -3.25
N PRO A 51 -7.19 -8.34 -3.12
CA PRO A 51 -7.96 -7.68 -2.07
C PRO A 51 -7.37 -7.92 -0.67
N ARG A 52 -7.54 -6.95 0.22
CA ARG A 52 -7.04 -7.00 1.61
C ARG A 52 -7.63 -8.17 2.40
N ILE A 53 -8.92 -8.42 2.20
CA ILE A 53 -9.65 -9.50 2.81
C ILE A 53 -9.84 -10.57 1.74
N ARG A 54 -9.52 -11.82 2.09
CA ARG A 54 -9.72 -12.98 1.22
C ARG A 54 -10.55 -14.01 1.98
N LYS A 55 -11.69 -14.38 1.41
CA LYS A 55 -12.56 -15.44 1.93
C LYS A 55 -12.27 -16.77 1.23
N PRO A 56 -12.59 -17.91 1.87
CA PRO A 56 -12.59 -19.20 1.17
C PRO A 56 -13.43 -19.14 -0.11
N GLY A 57 -12.91 -19.68 -1.22
CA GLY A 57 -13.55 -19.64 -2.53
C GLY A 57 -13.15 -18.44 -3.42
N GLU A 58 -12.38 -17.47 -2.89
CA GLU A 58 -11.89 -16.31 -3.63
C GLU A 58 -10.52 -16.57 -4.31
N GLU A 59 -10.00 -17.81 -4.29
CA GLU A 59 -8.67 -18.18 -4.84
C GLU A 59 -8.55 -17.93 -6.35
N LYS A 60 -9.69 -17.83 -7.05
CA LYS A 60 -9.75 -17.48 -8.47
C LYS A 60 -9.18 -16.07 -8.75
N ILE A 61 -9.23 -15.16 -7.78
CA ILE A 61 -8.68 -13.81 -7.91
C ILE A 61 -7.16 -13.91 -8.04
N ASP A 62 -6.50 -14.67 -7.18
CA ASP A 62 -5.05 -14.85 -7.21
C ASP A 62 -4.60 -15.47 -8.55
N ARG A 63 -5.33 -16.48 -9.04
CA ARG A 63 -5.06 -17.11 -10.35
C ARG A 63 -5.21 -16.13 -11.51
N TYR A 64 -6.25 -15.29 -11.48
CA TYR A 64 -6.43 -14.24 -12.49
C TYR A 64 -5.30 -13.21 -12.44
N LEU A 65 -4.91 -12.76 -11.25
CA LEU A 65 -3.82 -11.80 -11.09
C LEU A 65 -2.49 -12.36 -11.59
N LEU A 66 -2.19 -13.63 -11.31
CA LEU A 66 -0.99 -14.30 -11.82
C LEU A 66 -1.04 -14.53 -13.33
N SER A 67 -2.21 -14.79 -13.92
CA SER A 67 -2.32 -14.99 -15.37
C SER A 67 -2.05 -13.72 -16.19
N LEU A 68 -1.99 -12.55 -15.55
CA LEU A 68 -1.54 -11.30 -16.17
C LEU A 68 -0.02 -11.22 -16.37
N GLY A 69 0.74 -12.20 -15.86
CA GLY A 69 2.20 -12.22 -15.93
C GLY A 69 2.90 -11.11 -15.12
N PRO A 70 2.51 -10.85 -13.85
CA PRO A 70 3.10 -9.78 -13.07
C PRO A 70 4.54 -10.11 -12.65
N ALA A 71 5.36 -9.08 -12.50
CA ALA A 71 6.72 -9.21 -11.98
C ALA A 71 6.77 -9.57 -10.50
N ALA A 72 5.70 -9.30 -9.75
CA ALA A 72 5.50 -9.79 -8.38
C ALA A 72 4.01 -9.78 -8.00
N ILE A 73 3.65 -10.54 -6.97
CA ILE A 73 2.33 -10.48 -6.31
C ILE A 73 2.48 -10.12 -4.84
N LEU A 74 1.59 -9.24 -4.37
CA LEU A 74 1.54 -8.83 -2.97
C LEU A 74 0.83 -9.89 -2.11
N VAL A 75 1.42 -10.27 -0.98
CA VAL A 75 0.86 -11.25 -0.04
C VAL A 75 0.39 -10.52 1.21
N ARG A 76 -0.93 -10.50 1.44
CA ARG A 76 -1.58 -9.59 2.41
C ARG A 76 -2.15 -10.27 3.65
N SER A 77 -2.06 -11.60 3.75
CA SER A 77 -2.49 -12.36 4.93
C SER A 77 -1.64 -13.62 5.13
N LEU A 78 -1.62 -14.15 6.36
CA LEU A 78 -0.91 -15.39 6.66
C LEU A 78 -1.49 -16.60 5.90
N GLY A 79 -2.81 -16.64 5.70
CA GLY A 79 -3.44 -17.65 4.85
C GLY A 79 -2.93 -17.57 3.41
N ALA A 80 -2.87 -16.36 2.83
CA ALA A 80 -2.27 -16.17 1.52
C ALA A 80 -0.77 -16.51 1.50
N LEU A 81 -0.03 -16.31 2.58
CA LEU A 81 1.38 -16.72 2.64
C LEU A 81 1.57 -18.24 2.56
N LEU A 82 0.63 -19.00 3.15
CA LEU A 82 0.61 -20.47 3.10
C LEU A 82 0.14 -20.99 1.74
N ASP A 83 -0.91 -20.38 1.19
CA ASP A 83 -1.62 -20.90 0.01
C ASP A 83 -1.28 -20.18 -1.29
N ALA A 84 -0.43 -19.14 -1.25
CA ALA A 84 -0.14 -18.32 -2.43
C ALA A 84 0.40 -19.21 -3.56
N PRO A 85 -0.28 -19.22 -4.72
CA PRO A 85 0.17 -20.02 -5.85
C PRO A 85 1.57 -19.59 -6.31
N ALA A 86 2.38 -20.58 -6.70
CA ALA A 86 3.64 -20.33 -7.37
C ALA A 86 3.39 -19.65 -8.74
N GLY A 87 4.34 -18.85 -9.22
CA GLY A 87 4.26 -18.25 -10.56
C GLY A 87 4.86 -16.86 -10.68
N ALA A 88 4.98 -16.12 -9.57
CA ALA A 88 5.66 -14.83 -9.50
C ALA A 88 6.38 -14.65 -8.16
N PRO A 89 7.44 -13.83 -8.08
CA PRO A 89 8.00 -13.37 -6.82
C PRO A 89 6.91 -12.82 -5.88
N ARG A 90 6.97 -13.20 -4.61
CA ARG A 90 5.99 -12.78 -3.59
C ARG A 90 6.58 -11.71 -2.70
N ILE A 91 5.82 -10.64 -2.48
CA ILE A 91 6.23 -9.53 -1.61
C ILE A 91 5.20 -9.42 -0.48
N GLY A 92 5.65 -9.56 0.76
CA GLY A 92 4.78 -9.47 1.93
C GLY A 92 4.33 -8.04 2.18
N ASP A 93 3.04 -7.85 2.38
CA ASP A 93 2.47 -6.54 2.70
C ASP A 93 2.53 -6.23 4.20
N PHE A 94 2.29 -4.96 4.57
CA PHE A 94 2.35 -4.52 5.98
C PHE A 94 1.40 -5.34 6.89
N SER A 95 0.29 -5.84 6.32
CA SER A 95 -0.73 -6.61 7.02
C SER A 95 -0.31 -8.04 7.40
N LEU A 96 0.92 -8.45 7.07
CA LEU A 96 1.54 -9.64 7.67
C LEU A 96 2.06 -9.41 9.09
N ASN A 97 1.94 -8.18 9.61
CA ASN A 97 2.28 -7.81 10.98
C ASN A 97 3.75 -8.11 11.34
N VAL A 98 4.66 -7.88 10.39
CA VAL A 98 6.10 -8.05 10.62
C VAL A 98 6.60 -6.90 11.51
N THR A 99 6.60 -7.14 12.82
CA THR A 99 6.98 -6.16 13.86
C THR A 99 8.35 -6.43 14.49
N ASN A 100 8.96 -7.58 14.20
CA ASN A 100 10.22 -7.98 14.83
C ASN A 100 11.05 -8.92 13.92
N LYS A 101 12.29 -9.17 14.34
CA LYS A 101 13.27 -9.98 13.60
C LYS A 101 12.84 -11.44 13.43
N LEU A 102 12.08 -12.00 14.38
CA LEU A 102 11.56 -13.37 14.29
C LEU A 102 10.47 -13.47 13.22
N ALA A 103 9.54 -12.52 13.18
CA ALA A 103 8.50 -12.44 12.15
C ALA A 103 9.12 -12.21 10.76
N ALA A 104 10.13 -11.34 10.65
CA ALA A 104 10.84 -11.11 9.38
C ALA A 104 11.50 -12.41 8.87
N ARG A 105 12.20 -13.14 9.75
CA ARG A 105 12.78 -14.45 9.42
C ARG A 105 11.72 -15.45 8.96
N GLU A 106 10.59 -15.51 9.67
CA GLU A 106 9.51 -16.47 9.40
C GLU A 106 8.84 -16.23 8.05
N VAL A 107 8.53 -14.98 7.70
CA VAL A 107 7.89 -14.70 6.40
C VAL A 107 8.86 -14.89 5.24
N LEU A 108 10.16 -14.59 5.44
CA LEU A 108 11.20 -14.83 4.44
C LEU A 108 11.48 -16.32 4.23
N SER A 109 11.51 -17.14 5.30
CA SER A 109 11.71 -18.59 5.20
C SER A 109 10.59 -19.28 4.43
N ARG A 110 9.40 -18.67 4.38
CA ARG A 110 8.27 -19.11 3.58
C ARG A 110 8.35 -18.69 2.11
N GLY A 111 9.48 -18.11 1.68
CA GLY A 111 9.78 -17.82 0.28
C GLY A 111 9.23 -16.48 -0.22
N LEU A 112 9.08 -15.48 0.66
CA LEU A 112 8.92 -14.10 0.24
C LEU A 112 10.26 -13.53 -0.25
N ALA A 113 10.22 -12.77 -1.35
CA ALA A 113 11.38 -12.05 -1.87
C ALA A 113 11.68 -10.76 -1.08
N ALA A 114 10.63 -10.17 -0.50
CA ALA A 114 10.71 -8.98 0.33
C ALA A 114 9.50 -8.94 1.29
N PHE A 115 9.58 -8.11 2.33
CA PHE A 115 8.46 -7.86 3.24
C PHE A 115 8.32 -6.36 3.54
N THR A 116 7.10 -5.92 3.80
CA THR A 116 6.82 -4.58 4.31
C THR A 116 6.65 -4.65 5.83
N PRO A 117 7.45 -3.89 6.61
CA PRO A 117 7.26 -3.81 8.06
C PRO A 117 5.86 -3.31 8.43
N SER A 118 5.32 -3.76 9.57
CA SER A 118 3.99 -3.32 10.03
C SER A 118 3.93 -1.82 10.27
N PHE A 119 2.75 -1.23 10.08
CA PHE A 119 2.43 0.13 10.51
C PHE A 119 2.19 0.25 12.02
N ASP A 120 2.20 -0.86 12.76
CA ASP A 120 2.18 -0.82 14.23
C ASP A 120 3.52 -0.40 14.84
N LEU A 121 4.59 -0.43 14.05
CA LEU A 121 5.91 0.00 14.49
C LEU A 121 6.01 1.51 14.50
N ASP A 122 6.56 2.07 15.56
CA ASP A 122 7.07 3.43 15.52
C ASP A 122 8.43 3.50 14.79
N ALA A 123 8.91 4.73 14.57
CA ALA A 123 10.19 4.98 13.91
C ALA A 123 11.40 4.30 14.58
N ALA A 124 11.44 4.24 15.91
CA ALA A 124 12.56 3.65 16.63
C ALA A 124 12.54 2.12 16.52
N GLN A 125 11.35 1.51 16.62
CA GLN A 125 11.16 0.08 16.44
C GLN A 125 11.44 -0.35 15.00
N LEU A 126 11.00 0.43 14.00
CA LEU A 126 11.35 0.20 12.60
C LEU A 126 12.86 0.19 12.40
N VAL A 127 13.55 1.21 12.92
CA VAL A 127 15.01 1.27 12.84
C VAL A 127 15.64 0.06 13.53
N ALA A 128 15.18 -0.32 14.73
CA ALA A 128 15.73 -1.47 15.45
C ALA A 128 15.51 -2.82 14.73
N LEU A 129 14.37 -2.98 14.05
CA LEU A 129 14.09 -4.11 13.18
C LEU A 129 15.06 -4.16 12.00
N LEU A 130 15.26 -3.01 11.35
CA LEU A 130 16.03 -2.89 10.11
C LEU A 130 17.54 -2.69 10.35
N ASP A 131 17.97 -2.44 11.58
CA ASP A 131 19.35 -2.61 12.03
C ASP A 131 19.63 -4.11 12.24
N SER A 132 19.60 -4.84 11.12
CA SER A 132 19.75 -6.28 11.04
C SER A 132 20.02 -6.74 9.60
N PRO A 133 20.40 -8.01 9.40
CA PRO A 133 20.52 -8.59 8.05
C PRO A 133 19.22 -8.59 7.23
N PHE A 134 18.08 -8.22 7.81
CA PHE A 134 16.80 -8.17 7.11
C PHE A 134 16.58 -6.86 6.32
N ALA A 135 17.38 -5.82 6.55
CA ALA A 135 17.21 -4.52 5.89
C ALA A 135 17.13 -4.59 4.34
N PRO A 136 17.98 -5.38 3.65
CA PRO A 136 17.93 -5.49 2.18
C PRO A 136 16.64 -6.10 1.64
N PHE A 137 15.92 -6.86 2.48
CA PHE A 137 14.66 -7.51 2.13
C PHE A 137 13.43 -6.69 2.53
N ALA A 138 13.62 -5.57 3.22
CA ALA A 138 12.52 -4.71 3.62
C ALA A 138 12.11 -3.77 2.49
N GLU A 139 10.80 -3.66 2.26
CA GLU A 139 10.17 -2.62 1.46
C GLU A 139 9.39 -1.68 2.36
N VAL A 140 9.96 -0.51 2.64
CA VAL A 140 9.40 0.45 3.60
C VAL A 140 8.44 1.39 2.87
N VAL A 141 7.20 1.47 3.35
CA VAL A 141 6.25 2.48 2.88
C VAL A 141 6.61 3.83 3.48
N VAL A 142 6.87 4.81 2.63
CA VAL A 142 7.35 6.14 3.04
C VAL A 142 6.31 7.22 2.94
N HIS A 143 5.24 6.99 2.17
CA HIS A 143 4.14 7.91 2.01
C HIS A 143 2.86 7.13 1.74
N HIS A 144 1.82 7.41 2.53
CA HIS A 144 0.52 6.78 2.33
C HIS A 144 -0.59 7.51 3.09
N PRO A 145 -1.78 7.65 2.51
CA PRO A 145 -3.02 7.74 3.27
C PRO A 145 -3.24 6.39 3.96
N MET A 146 -3.11 6.35 5.29
CA MET A 146 -3.17 5.10 6.04
C MET A 146 -4.60 4.51 6.02
N PRO A 147 -4.79 3.21 5.72
CA PRO A 147 -6.09 2.58 5.94
C PRO A 147 -6.41 2.55 7.44
N LEU A 148 -7.55 3.12 7.82
CA LEU A 148 -8.00 3.22 9.21
C LEU A 148 -8.90 2.04 9.58
N PHE A 149 -9.88 1.73 8.73
CA PHE A 149 -10.87 0.69 9.00
C PHE A 149 -11.17 -0.08 7.72
N HIS A 150 -11.30 -1.40 7.86
CA HIS A 150 -11.89 -2.27 6.84
C HIS A 150 -13.24 -2.76 7.36
N MET A 151 -14.26 -2.74 6.51
CA MET A 151 -15.64 -3.03 6.88
C MET A 151 -16.26 -4.02 5.90
N GLU A 152 -16.93 -5.05 6.43
CA GLU A 152 -17.83 -5.92 5.63
C GLU A 152 -19.23 -5.31 5.46
N HIS A 153 -19.35 -3.99 5.68
CA HIS A 153 -20.57 -3.23 5.48
C HIS A 153 -20.31 -2.19 4.39
N CYS A 154 -21.13 -2.20 3.34
CA CYS A 154 -21.05 -1.23 2.25
C CYS A 154 -21.81 0.05 2.64
N VAL A 155 -21.10 1.01 3.24
CA VAL A 155 -21.63 2.32 3.63
C VAL A 155 -22.14 3.08 2.40
N ILE A 156 -21.52 2.89 1.23
CA ILE A 156 -21.97 3.53 -0.02
C ILE A 156 -23.38 3.07 -0.38
N ALA A 157 -23.61 1.76 -0.42
CA ALA A 157 -24.95 1.24 -0.71
C ALA A 157 -25.95 1.61 0.38
N ALA A 158 -25.55 1.55 1.66
CA ALA A 158 -26.42 1.93 2.77
C ALA A 158 -26.87 3.41 2.72
N ALA A 159 -26.04 4.29 2.16
CA ALA A 159 -26.34 5.71 2.03
C ALA A 159 -27.09 6.08 0.74
N LEU A 160 -26.79 5.39 -0.37
CA LEU A 160 -27.22 5.81 -1.72
C LEU A 160 -28.15 4.82 -2.43
N SER A 161 -28.47 3.68 -1.83
CA SER A 161 -29.27 2.64 -2.46
C SER A 161 -30.47 2.23 -1.61
N GLU A 162 -31.58 1.89 -2.28
CA GLU A 162 -32.73 1.20 -1.67
C GLU A 162 -32.65 -0.33 -1.83
N GLY A 163 -31.57 -0.84 -2.45
CA GLY A 163 -31.36 -2.27 -2.65
C GLY A 163 -31.11 -3.03 -1.35
N LYS A 164 -31.46 -4.32 -1.34
CA LYS A 164 -31.36 -5.17 -0.14
C LYS A 164 -29.98 -5.80 0.03
N ASP A 165 -29.25 -5.99 -1.06
CA ASP A 165 -27.97 -6.69 -1.10
C ASP A 165 -27.08 -6.24 -2.28
N HIS A 166 -25.90 -6.83 -2.42
CA HIS A 166 -24.95 -6.55 -3.50
C HIS A 166 -25.48 -6.83 -4.92
N ARG A 167 -26.58 -7.59 -5.07
CA ARG A 167 -27.19 -7.89 -6.37
C ARG A 167 -28.20 -6.84 -6.77
N THR A 168 -28.82 -6.20 -5.79
CA THR A 168 -29.92 -5.25 -5.96
C THR A 168 -29.55 -3.81 -5.61
N CYS A 169 -28.31 -3.57 -5.14
CA CYS A 169 -27.87 -2.24 -4.72
C CYS A 169 -27.74 -1.21 -5.86
N GLY A 170 -27.79 -1.61 -7.12
CA GLY A 170 -27.62 -0.69 -8.26
C GLY A 170 -26.20 -0.14 -8.43
N ARG A 171 -25.23 -0.64 -7.65
CA ARG A 171 -23.79 -0.29 -7.71
C ARG A 171 -23.47 1.21 -7.69
N PRO A 172 -23.99 1.99 -6.71
CA PRO A 172 -23.66 3.41 -6.59
C PRO A 172 -22.17 3.70 -6.43
N CYS A 173 -21.35 2.71 -6.02
CA CYS A 173 -19.90 2.86 -5.93
C CYS A 173 -19.21 3.07 -7.28
N GLU A 174 -19.82 2.68 -8.41
CA GLU A 174 -19.23 2.87 -9.74
C GLU A 174 -19.33 4.34 -10.22
N GLU A 175 -20.26 5.12 -9.66
CA GLU A 175 -20.56 6.50 -10.09
C GLU A 175 -20.27 7.55 -9.01
N HIS A 176 -20.18 7.14 -7.74
CA HIS A 176 -20.04 8.04 -6.60
C HIS A 176 -18.79 7.75 -5.77
N ALA A 177 -18.01 8.80 -5.50
CA ALA A 177 -16.94 8.78 -4.51
C ALA A 177 -17.43 9.39 -3.19
N LEU A 178 -17.38 8.61 -2.11
CA LEU A 178 -17.83 9.04 -0.78
C LEU A 178 -16.66 9.29 0.16
N SER A 179 -16.87 10.14 1.16
CA SER A 179 -15.95 10.33 2.28
C SER A 179 -16.73 10.32 3.59
N LEU A 180 -16.09 9.87 4.67
CA LEU A 180 -16.62 9.98 6.03
C LEU A 180 -16.02 11.21 6.71
N ARG A 181 -16.87 12.12 7.18
CA ARG A 181 -16.42 13.29 7.93
C ARG A 181 -16.25 12.95 9.40
N ASP A 182 -15.08 13.24 9.95
CA ASP A 182 -14.82 13.06 11.38
C ASP A 182 -15.26 14.28 12.21
N ARG A 183 -15.10 14.19 13.53
CA ARG A 183 -15.42 15.28 14.47
C ARG A 183 -14.53 16.52 14.34
N ALA A 184 -13.37 16.39 13.70
CA ALA A 184 -12.44 17.48 13.41
C ALA A 184 -12.73 18.14 12.05
N GLY A 185 -13.73 17.63 11.31
CA GLY A 185 -14.13 18.14 9.99
C GLY A 185 -13.30 17.60 8.83
N MET A 186 -12.46 16.58 9.05
CA MET A 186 -11.68 15.94 7.99
C MET A 186 -12.54 14.95 7.20
N ASP A 187 -12.45 15.01 5.88
CA ASP A 187 -13.16 14.10 4.97
C ASP A 187 -12.27 12.90 4.59
N HIS A 188 -12.52 11.76 5.22
CA HIS A 188 -11.77 10.52 5.03
C HIS A 188 -12.25 9.73 3.81
N PRO A 189 -11.40 9.46 2.80
CA PRO A 189 -11.77 8.68 1.63
C PRO A 189 -12.35 7.31 2.00
N LEU A 190 -13.49 6.98 1.41
CA LEU A 190 -14.12 5.66 1.51
C LEU A 190 -14.04 4.97 0.15
N GLU A 191 -13.35 3.83 0.09
CA GLU A 191 -13.19 3.06 -1.15
C GLU A 191 -13.84 1.67 -1.00
N ALA A 192 -14.51 1.21 -2.05
CA ALA A 192 -15.07 -0.14 -2.11
C ALA A 192 -14.10 -1.11 -2.82
N ASP A 193 -14.06 -2.35 -2.36
CA ASP A 193 -13.42 -3.44 -3.10
C ASP A 193 -14.44 -4.30 -3.86
N VAL A 194 -13.93 -5.22 -4.69
CA VAL A 194 -14.71 -6.17 -5.50
C VAL A 194 -15.67 -7.05 -4.67
N GLY A 195 -15.43 -7.18 -3.36
CA GLY A 195 -16.27 -7.89 -2.41
C GLY A 195 -17.31 -7.01 -1.71
N CYS A 196 -17.54 -5.78 -2.19
CA CYS A 196 -18.36 -4.74 -1.56
C CYS A 196 -17.93 -4.39 -0.13
N ARG A 197 -16.66 -4.64 0.22
CA ARG A 197 -16.09 -4.25 1.51
C ARG A 197 -15.58 -2.83 1.38
N ASN A 198 -15.72 -2.04 2.42
CA ASN A 198 -15.24 -0.67 2.39
C ASN A 198 -13.96 -0.51 3.21
N THR A 199 -13.05 0.31 2.69
CA THR A 199 -11.88 0.78 3.41
C THR A 199 -11.97 2.28 3.59
N VAL A 200 -11.86 2.73 4.84
CA VAL A 200 -11.72 4.15 5.18
C VAL A 200 -10.24 4.46 5.24
N PHE A 201 -9.77 5.42 4.45
CA PHE A 201 -8.40 5.91 4.49
C PHE A 201 -8.30 7.22 5.26
N HIS A 202 -7.15 7.48 5.88
CA HIS A 202 -6.90 8.77 6.53
C HIS A 202 -6.92 9.91 5.49
N ALA A 203 -7.53 11.05 5.83
CA ALA A 203 -7.69 12.17 4.90
C ALA A 203 -6.35 12.83 4.53
N ALA A 204 -5.42 12.89 5.50
CA ALA A 204 -4.07 13.37 5.30
C ALA A 204 -3.08 12.19 5.20
N PRO A 205 -2.17 12.16 4.21
CA PRO A 205 -1.14 11.14 4.12
C PRO A 205 -0.07 11.31 5.20
N GLN A 206 0.43 10.19 5.71
CA GLN A 206 1.62 10.14 6.57
C GLN A 206 2.89 10.17 5.71
N SER A 207 3.98 10.69 6.30
CA SER A 207 5.29 10.78 5.64
C SER A 207 6.44 10.36 6.55
N ALA A 208 7.12 9.29 6.14
CA ALA A 208 8.34 8.80 6.77
C ALA A 208 9.61 9.31 6.07
N ALA A 209 9.52 10.42 5.33
CA ALA A 209 10.65 11.05 4.63
C ALA A 209 11.88 11.21 5.54
N HIS A 210 11.68 11.57 6.81
CA HIS A 210 12.74 11.77 7.80
C HIS A 210 13.56 10.50 8.11
N LEU A 211 13.02 9.31 7.85
CA LEU A 211 13.71 8.04 8.05
C LEU A 211 14.50 7.58 6.83
N VAL A 212 14.16 8.09 5.64
CA VAL A 212 14.72 7.61 4.36
C VAL A 212 16.25 7.62 4.34
N PRO A 213 16.96 8.72 4.71
CA PRO A 213 18.43 8.72 4.66
C PRO A 213 19.04 7.66 5.59
N LYS A 214 18.48 7.52 6.80
CA LYS A 214 18.96 6.56 7.81
C LYS A 214 18.73 5.12 7.36
N LEU A 215 17.54 4.82 6.86
CA LEU A 215 17.16 3.48 6.40
C LEU A 215 17.95 3.07 5.14
N ALA A 216 18.15 3.98 4.19
CA ALA A 216 18.95 3.73 3.01
C ALA A 216 20.41 3.39 3.38
N LYS A 217 21.01 4.19 4.28
CA LYS A 217 22.36 3.92 4.84
C LYS A 217 22.40 2.59 5.59
N GLY A 218 21.32 2.23 6.30
CA GLY A 218 21.17 0.99 7.05
C GLY A 218 20.92 -0.27 6.21
N GLY A 219 20.88 -0.17 4.87
CA GLY A 219 20.76 -1.35 4.01
C GLY A 219 19.41 -1.52 3.32
N VAL A 220 18.41 -0.68 3.62
CA VAL A 220 17.12 -0.70 2.91
C VAL A 220 17.33 -0.29 1.46
N ARG A 221 16.73 -1.04 0.53
CA ARG A 221 16.83 -0.80 -0.92
C ARG A 221 15.49 -0.54 -1.59
N ARG A 222 14.39 -0.91 -0.92
CA ARG A 222 13.04 -0.81 -1.47
C ARG A 222 12.24 0.17 -0.63
N PHE A 223 11.68 1.17 -1.31
CA PHE A 223 10.79 2.17 -0.72
C PHE A 223 9.51 2.22 -1.57
N ARG A 224 8.36 2.29 -0.90
CA ARG A 224 7.04 2.30 -1.54
C ARG A 224 6.25 3.55 -1.17
N ILE A 225 5.60 4.14 -2.15
CA ILE A 225 4.54 5.15 -1.98
C ILE A 225 3.21 4.42 -2.20
N GLU A 226 2.19 4.70 -1.39
CA GLU A 226 0.83 4.19 -1.63
C GLU A 226 -0.11 5.37 -1.88
N LEU A 227 -0.76 5.36 -3.03
CA LEU A 227 -1.74 6.36 -3.44
C LEU A 227 -3.17 5.85 -3.15
N VAL A 228 -4.09 6.78 -2.97
CA VAL A 228 -5.54 6.51 -2.86
C VAL A 228 -6.28 7.33 -3.91
N ARG A 229 -6.47 8.64 -3.68
CA ARG A 229 -7.28 9.53 -4.55
C ARG A 229 -6.47 10.56 -5.32
N GLU A 230 -5.15 10.51 -5.25
CA GLU A 230 -4.28 11.40 -5.99
C GLU A 230 -4.56 11.27 -7.50
N ASP A 231 -4.73 12.42 -8.16
CA ASP A 231 -4.82 12.50 -9.62
C ASP A 231 -3.42 12.35 -10.26
N ALA A 232 -3.33 12.48 -11.58
CA ALA A 232 -2.07 12.35 -12.30
C ALA A 232 -1.01 13.34 -11.81
N GLU A 233 -1.38 14.60 -11.59
CA GLU A 233 -0.44 15.63 -11.12
C GLU A 233 -0.03 15.38 -9.67
N GLY A 234 -0.97 15.01 -8.80
CA GLY A 234 -0.71 14.63 -7.41
C GLY A 234 0.25 13.45 -7.32
N ALA A 235 0.00 12.39 -8.08
CA ALA A 235 0.88 11.24 -8.18
C ALA A 235 2.29 11.66 -8.63
N ARG A 236 2.41 12.45 -9.70
CA ARG A 236 3.70 12.98 -10.18
C ARG A 236 4.43 13.77 -9.10
N ARG A 237 3.75 14.73 -8.46
CA ARG A 237 4.34 15.56 -7.38
C ARG A 237 4.89 14.72 -6.24
N VAL A 238 4.15 13.72 -5.77
CA VAL A 238 4.59 12.84 -4.67
C VAL A 238 5.81 12.03 -5.11
N VAL A 239 5.75 11.41 -6.29
CA VAL A 239 6.83 10.56 -6.81
C VAL A 239 8.12 11.36 -7.03
N GLU A 240 8.04 12.55 -7.63
CA GLU A 240 9.19 13.42 -7.83
C GLU A 240 9.82 13.86 -6.50
N ALA A 241 9.00 14.24 -5.50
CA ALA A 241 9.51 14.65 -4.20
C ALA A 241 10.34 13.54 -3.52
N TYR A 242 9.83 12.30 -3.53
CA TYR A 242 10.55 11.16 -2.95
C TYR A 242 11.73 10.70 -3.80
N ARG A 243 11.66 10.82 -5.14
CA ARG A 243 12.79 10.53 -6.03
C ARG A 243 13.96 11.46 -5.72
N ARG A 244 13.70 12.77 -5.59
CA ARG A 244 14.72 13.76 -5.22
C ARG A 244 15.30 13.51 -3.83
N LEU A 245 14.46 13.10 -2.87
CA LEU A 245 14.93 12.73 -1.53
C LEU A 245 15.85 11.51 -1.55
N LEU A 246 15.48 10.46 -2.30
CA LEU A 246 16.29 9.26 -2.45
C LEU A 246 17.60 9.52 -3.19
N ALA A 247 17.62 10.51 -4.09
CA ALA A 247 18.83 11.00 -4.75
C ALA A 247 19.69 11.92 -3.86
N GLY A 248 19.19 12.31 -2.68
CA GLY A 248 19.89 13.23 -1.79
C GLY A 248 19.85 14.70 -2.23
N GLU A 249 18.96 15.05 -3.17
CA GLU A 249 18.84 16.40 -3.74
C GLU A 249 18.02 17.36 -2.86
N VAL A 250 17.20 16.83 -1.94
CA VAL A 250 16.37 17.61 -1.03
C VAL A 250 16.40 17.02 0.38
N ALA A 251 16.25 17.87 1.39
CA ALA A 251 16.13 17.42 2.77
C ALA A 251 14.73 16.84 3.04
N PRO A 252 14.58 15.89 3.99
CA PRO A 252 13.29 15.35 4.39
C PRO A 252 12.24 16.40 4.77
N ALA A 253 12.66 17.48 5.43
CA ALA A 253 11.78 18.57 5.84
C ALA A 253 11.18 19.34 4.66
N GLU A 254 11.90 19.41 3.53
CA GLU A 254 11.41 20.05 2.31
C GLU A 254 10.33 19.20 1.64
N VAL A 255 10.50 17.87 1.64
CA VAL A 255 9.46 16.94 1.17
C VAL A 255 8.20 17.07 1.99
N ALA A 256 8.32 17.06 3.33
CA ALA A 256 7.17 17.19 4.22
C ALA A 256 6.41 18.51 4.00
N ARG A 257 7.14 19.62 3.86
CA ARG A 257 6.56 20.95 3.59
C ARG A 257 5.91 21.02 2.20
N GLY A 258 6.59 20.52 1.17
CA GLY A 258 6.12 20.56 -0.21
C GLY A 258 4.86 19.74 -0.44
N LEU A 259 4.76 18.59 0.23
CA LEU A 259 3.58 17.72 0.17
C LEU A 259 2.52 18.08 1.23
N ARG A 260 2.80 19.03 2.14
CA ARG A 260 1.93 19.43 3.26
C ARG A 260 1.50 18.23 4.12
N VAL A 261 2.46 17.38 4.45
CA VAL A 261 2.26 16.14 5.21
C VAL A 261 2.95 16.19 6.55
N GLU A 262 2.34 15.57 7.56
CA GLU A 262 2.95 15.41 8.87
C GLU A 262 4.01 14.30 8.83
N GLY A 263 5.11 14.53 9.57
CA GLY A 263 6.21 13.59 9.68
C GLY A 263 5.90 12.51 10.72
N SER A 264 5.55 11.32 10.28
CA SER A 264 5.29 10.16 11.14
C SER A 264 5.61 8.85 10.42
N TYR A 265 5.78 7.77 11.18
CA TYR A 265 5.74 6.40 10.68
C TYR A 265 4.95 5.57 11.68
N GLY A 266 3.91 4.90 11.18
CA GLY A 266 3.04 4.05 11.97
C GLY A 266 1.95 4.79 12.75
N VAL A 267 1.20 4.05 13.55
CA VAL A 267 -0.04 4.54 14.19
C VAL A 267 0.26 5.51 15.34
N VAL A 268 1.11 5.14 16.31
CA VAL A 268 1.47 5.96 17.47
C VAL A 268 2.78 5.47 18.10
N ARG A 269 3.48 6.35 18.84
CA ARG A 269 4.41 5.88 19.88
C ARG A 269 3.56 5.23 20.98
N GLY A 270 3.54 3.90 21.03
CA GLY A 270 2.84 3.17 22.09
C GLY A 270 3.27 3.66 23.48
N SER A 271 2.37 3.60 24.46
CA SER A 271 2.65 4.03 25.84
C SER A 271 3.65 3.13 26.57
N LEU A 272 3.94 1.94 26.00
CA LEU A 272 4.87 0.97 26.57
C LEU A 272 6.31 1.48 26.47
N ARG A 273 6.89 1.85 27.62
CA ARG A 273 8.32 2.14 27.76
C ARG A 273 9.00 0.93 28.38
N VAL A 274 9.93 0.30 27.65
CA VAL A 274 10.84 -0.69 28.25
C VAL A 274 11.89 0.10 29.02
N LEU A 275 11.83 0.04 30.35
CA LEU A 275 12.87 0.61 31.21
C LEU A 275 14.17 -0.18 30.97
N GLN A 276 15.26 0.51 30.66
CA GLN A 276 16.57 -0.13 30.59
C GLN A 276 16.99 -0.51 32.01
N ALA A 277 17.34 -1.79 32.20
CA ALA A 277 17.93 -2.31 33.43
C ALA A 277 19.40 -1.91 33.54
#